data_AF-A0A970XDX1-F1
#
_entry.id   AF-A0A970XDX1-F1
#
_cell.length_a   1.000
_cell.length_b   1.000
_cell.length_c   1.000
_cell.angle_alpha   90.00
_cell.angle_beta   90.00
_cell.angle_gamma   90.00
#
_symmetry.space_group_name_H-M   'P 1'
#
loop_
_entity.id
_entity.type
_entity.pdbx_description
1 polymer ?
#
loop_
_entity_poly.entity_id
_entity_poly.type
_entity_poly.pdbx_seq_one_letter_code
_entity_poly.pdbx_strand_id
1 'polypeptide(L)'
;MIGLAVGIAAGAVQFWLLTKFTRYVTSGGITPFVVMLGFLQLLLPFGALLAVAFLRRQDLLLAGVGISGALIGGLFVRFLLMRLKKKAGEDKND
;
A
#
# COMPACT_ATOMS: atom_id res chain seq x y z
N MET A 1 -12.86 -14.23 -9.08
CA MET A 1 -11.54 -13.64 -9.48
C MET A 1 -11.53 -12.12 -9.49
N ILE A 2 -12.66 -11.44 -9.73
CA ILE A 2 -12.75 -9.97 -9.69
C ILE A 2 -12.34 -9.42 -8.31
N GLY A 3 -12.68 -10.10 -7.21
CA GLY A 3 -12.26 -9.69 -5.87
C GLY A 3 -10.74 -9.62 -5.68
N LEU A 4 -9.98 -10.49 -6.34
CA LEU A 4 -8.51 -10.47 -6.28
C LEU A 4 -7.95 -9.23 -7.01
N ALA A 5 -8.48 -8.91 -8.20
CA ALA A 5 -8.09 -7.72 -8.95
C ALA A 5 -8.41 -6.42 -8.18
N VAL A 6 -9.60 -6.34 -7.59
CA VAL A 6 -10.01 -5.22 -6.74
C VAL A 6 -9.14 -5.13 -5.49
N GLY A 7 -8.83 -6.28 -4.86
CA GLY A 7 -7.94 -6.35 -3.70
C GLY A 7 -6.52 -5.89 -4.01
N ILE A 8 -5.95 -6.30 -5.15
CA ILE A 8 -4.62 -5.84 -5.58
C ILE A 8 -4.63 -4.35 -5.88
N ALA A 9 -5.63 -3.84 -6.60
CA ALA A 9 -5.73 -2.42 -6.92
C ALA A 9 -5.85 -1.55 -5.65
N ALA A 10 -6.74 -1.95 -4.73
CA ALA A 10 -6.90 -1.30 -3.43
C ALA A 10 -5.61 -1.38 -2.61
N GLY A 11 -4.97 -2.55 -2.55
CA GLY A 11 -3.70 -2.75 -1.84
C GLY A 11 -2.54 -1.93 -2.41
N ALA A 12 -2.48 -1.75 -3.74
CA ALA A 12 -1.47 -0.90 -4.37
C ALA A 12 -1.66 0.58 -4.03
N VAL A 13 -2.90 1.08 -4.08
CA VAL A 13 -3.24 2.44 -3.64
C VAL A 13 -2.92 2.62 -2.17
N GLN A 14 -3.27 1.63 -1.33
CA GLN A 14 -2.97 1.62 0.09
C GLN A 14 -1.47 1.63 0.37
N PHE A 15 -0.67 0.88 -0.39
CA PHE A 15 0.79 0.87 -0.28
C PHE A 15 1.42 2.21 -0.66
N TRP A 16 0.92 2.86 -1.71
CA TRP A 16 1.36 4.18 -2.11
C TRP A 16 1.03 5.23 -1.04
N LEU A 17 -0.18 5.16 -0.50
CA LEU A 17 -0.66 6.02 0.57
C LEU A 17 0.17 5.82 1.86
N LEU A 18 0.50 4.56 2.20
CA LEU A 18 1.36 4.22 3.34
C LEU A 18 2.75 4.83 3.16
N THR A 19 3.34 4.67 1.97
CA THR A 19 4.66 5.19 1.63
C THR A 19 4.71 6.71 1.78
N LYS A 20 3.65 7.39 1.34
CA LYS A 20 3.50 8.84 1.45
C LYS A 20 3.34 9.24 2.91
N PHE A 21 2.42 8.61 3.64
CA PHE A 21 2.21 8.82 5.07
C PHE A 21 3.50 8.66 5.88
N THR A 22 4.22 7.55 5.72
CA THR A 22 5.51 7.33 6.41
C THR A 22 6.50 8.45 6.11
N ARG A 23 6.60 8.88 4.84
CA ARG A 23 7.51 9.95 4.45
C ARG A 23 7.17 11.28 5.15
N TYR A 24 5.90 11.66 5.20
CA TYR A 24 5.45 12.88 5.89
C TYR A 24 5.65 12.81 7.41
N VAL A 25 5.32 11.66 8.03
CA VAL A 25 5.57 11.42 9.46
C VAL A 25 7.06 11.58 9.78
N THR A 26 7.94 11.01 8.95
CA THR A 26 9.38 11.03 9.19
C THR A 26 10.06 12.36 8.85
N SER A 27 9.48 13.22 8.00
CA SER A 27 10.15 14.44 7.54
C SER A 27 9.61 15.74 8.14
N GLY A 28 8.37 15.78 8.64
CA GLY A 28 7.68 17.04 8.96
C GLY A 28 6.87 17.04 10.26
N GLY A 29 6.89 15.97 11.04
CA GLY A 29 6.12 15.86 12.29
C GLY A 29 4.62 15.58 12.07
N ILE A 30 3.87 15.48 13.18
CA ILE A 30 2.44 15.14 13.16
C ILE A 30 1.63 16.38 12.80
N THR A 31 1.30 16.52 11.51
CA THR A 31 0.38 17.55 11.00
C THR A 31 -1.04 17.00 10.87
N PRO A 32 -2.09 17.85 10.91
CA PRO A 32 -3.49 17.42 10.72
C PRO A 32 -3.70 16.64 9.43
N PHE A 33 -2.97 16.99 8.37
CA PHE A 33 -2.98 16.29 7.09
C PHE A 33 -2.45 14.84 7.20
N VAL A 34 -1.44 14.61 8.04
CA VAL A 34 -0.89 13.28 8.31
C VAL A 34 -1.91 12.44 9.07
N VAL A 35 -2.56 13.00 10.09
CA VAL A 35 -3.64 12.31 10.81
C VAL A 35 -4.78 11.93 9.85
N MET A 36 -5.19 12.84 8.96
CA MET A 36 -6.18 12.57 7.92
C MET A 36 -5.74 11.44 6.97
N LEU A 37 -4.47 11.42 6.56
CA LEU A 37 -3.90 10.32 5.76
C LEU A 37 -3.95 8.98 6.51
N GLY A 38 -3.69 8.97 7.83
CA GLY A 38 -3.80 7.78 8.66
C GLY A 38 -5.23 7.25 8.74
N PHE A 39 -6.22 8.14 8.89
CA PHE A 39 -7.63 7.75 8.81
C PHE A 39 -8.01 7.22 7.43
N LEU A 40 -7.54 7.86 6.35
CA LEU A 40 -7.79 7.39 4.99
C LEU A 40 -7.16 6.02 4.73
N GLN A 41 -5.97 5.76 5.30
CA GLN A 41 -5.27 4.48 5.26
C GLN A 41 -6.09 3.34 5.88
N LEU A 42 -6.84 3.64 6.95
CA LEU A 42 -7.73 2.69 7.61
C LEU A 42 -9.06 2.53 6.86
N LEU A 43 -9.61 3.63 6.35
CA LEU A 43 -10.90 3.64 5.68
C LEU A 43 -10.86 2.92 4.32
N LEU A 44 -9.75 3.02 3.59
CA LEU A 44 -9.60 2.46 2.25
C LEU A 44 -9.73 0.92 2.17
N PRO A 45 -9.02 0.11 2.97
CA PRO A 45 -9.21 -1.35 2.99
C PRO A 45 -10.60 -1.73 3.51
N PHE A 46 -11.14 -1.00 4.50
CA PHE A 46 -12.50 -1.21 4.97
C PHE A 46 -13.54 -0.96 3.88
N GLY A 47 -13.42 0.15 3.15
CA GLY A 47 -14.30 0.49 2.03
C GLY A 47 -14.19 -0.53 0.88
N ALA A 48 -12.97 -0.96 0.55
CA ALA A 48 -12.75 -1.98 -0.48
C ALA A 48 -13.36 -3.33 -0.07
N LEU A 49 -13.16 -3.78 1.17
CA LEU A 49 -13.77 -4.99 1.70
C LEU A 49 -15.29 -4.88 1.76
N LEU A 50 -15.83 -3.74 2.17
CA LEU A 50 -17.28 -3.51 2.25
C LEU A 50 -17.92 -3.50 0.86
N ALA A 51 -17.30 -2.85 -0.13
CA ALA A 51 -17.76 -2.87 -1.52
C ALA A 51 -17.79 -4.29 -2.08
N VAL A 52 -16.73 -5.08 -1.86
CA VAL A 52 -16.68 -6.49 -2.27
C VAL A 52 -17.71 -7.33 -1.50
N ALA A 53 -17.95 -7.04 -0.21
CA ALA A 53 -18.96 -7.73 0.60
C ALA A 53 -20.39 -7.51 0.07
N PHE A 54 -20.69 -6.32 -0.45
CA PHE A 54 -21.99 -6.01 -1.05
C PHE A 54 -22.16 -6.62 -2.45
N LEU A 55 -21.09 -6.64 -3.26
CA LEU A 55 -21.13 -7.16 -4.63
C LEU A 55 -21.09 -8.69 -4.68
N ARG A 56 -20.11 -9.31 -4.02
CA ARG A 56 -19.91 -10.77 -3.99
C ARG A 56 -19.15 -11.21 -2.74
N ARG A 57 -19.91 -11.60 -1.71
CA ARG A 57 -19.38 -12.14 -0.43
C ARG A 57 -18.41 -13.32 -0.61
N GLN A 58 -18.59 -14.13 -1.65
CA GLN A 58 -17.73 -15.29 -1.92
C GLN A 58 -16.30 -14.90 -2.31
N ASP A 59 -16.12 -13.72 -2.91
CA ASP A 59 -14.81 -13.20 -3.33
C ASP A 59 -14.13 -12.35 -2.23
N LEU A 60 -14.73 -12.24 -1.03
CA LEU A 60 -14.23 -11.40 0.07
C LEU A 60 -12.86 -11.86 0.57
N LEU A 61 -12.67 -13.18 0.72
CA LEU A 61 -11.38 -13.76 1.10
C LEU A 61 -10.30 -13.48 0.04
N LEU A 62 -10.65 -13.60 -1.24
CA LEU A 62 -9.75 -13.31 -2.35
C LEU A 62 -9.35 -11.83 -2.41
N ALA A 63 -10.26 -10.91 -2.03
CA ALA A 63 -9.95 -9.50 -1.89
C ALA A 63 -8.96 -9.24 -0.74
N GLY A 64 -9.17 -9.86 0.42
CA GLY A 64 -8.24 -9.77 1.56
C GLY A 64 -6.84 -10.31 1.23
N VAL A 65 -6.78 -11.46 0.53
CA VAL A 65 -5.52 -12.03 0.02
C VAL A 65 -4.87 -11.08 -0.98
N GLY A 66 -5.65 -10.47 -1.89
CA GLY A 66 -5.15 -9.49 -2.86
C GLY A 66 -4.54 -8.25 -2.21
N ILE A 67 -5.22 -7.68 -1.20
CA ILE A 67 -4.72 -6.51 -0.45
C ILE A 67 -3.41 -6.86 0.26
N SER A 68 -3.39 -7.97 0.99
CA SER A 68 -2.20 -8.41 1.74
C SER A 68 -1.03 -8.74 0.81
N GLY A 69 -1.30 -9.44 -0.29
CA GLY A 69 -0.32 -9.77 -1.32
C GLY A 69 0.27 -8.52 -1.98
N ALA A 70 -0.56 -7.53 -2.30
CA ALA A 70 -0.09 -6.27 -2.87
C ALA A 70 0.75 -5.45 -1.88
N LEU A 71 0.39 -5.45 -0.59
CA LEU A 71 1.19 -4.79 0.46
C LEU A 71 2.55 -5.46 0.62
N ILE A 72 2.59 -6.79 0.79
CA ILE A 72 3.83 -7.56 0.95
C ILE A 72 4.70 -7.45 -0.30
N GLY A 73 4.11 -7.65 -1.47
CA GLY A 73 4.79 -7.55 -2.76
C GLY A 73 5.34 -6.14 -3.01
N GLY A 74 4.55 -5.10 -2.75
CA GLY A 74 4.99 -3.71 -2.85
C GLY A 74 6.17 -3.40 -1.93
N LEU A 75 6.17 -3.93 -0.72
CA LEU A 75 7.27 -3.78 0.25
C LEU A 75 8.54 -4.45 -0.26
N PHE A 76 8.41 -5.66 -0.80
CA PHE A 76 9.51 -6.40 -1.43
C PHE A 76 10.11 -5.65 -2.62
N VAL A 77 9.26 -5.16 -3.54
CA VAL A 77 9.70 -4.37 -4.71
C VAL A 77 10.41 -3.10 -4.25
N ARG A 78 9.84 -2.39 -3.27
CA ARG A 78 10.44 -1.16 -2.74
C ARG A 78 11.79 -1.42 -2.07
N PHE A 79 11.92 -2.54 -1.35
CA PHE A 79 13.18 -2.98 -0.75
C PHE A 79 14.23 -3.29 -1.83
N LEU A 80 13.85 -4.03 -2.88
CA LEU A 80 14.71 -4.34 -4.01
C LEU A 80 15.19 -3.07 -4.73
N LEU A 81 14.27 -2.14 -5.02
CA LEU A 81 14.58 -0.86 -5.65
C LEU A 81 15.54 -0.03 -4.78
N MET A 82 15.35 0.03 -3.46
CA MET A 82 16.30 0.72 -2.57
C MET A 82 17.69 0.08 -2.60
N ARG A 83 17.78 -1.25 -2.59
CA ARG A 83 19.07 -1.96 -2.71
C ARG A 83 19.76 -1.68 -4.05
N LEU A 84 19.02 -1.74 -5.16
CA LEU A 84 19.56 -1.46 -6.49
C LEU A 84 20.05 -0.01 -6.59
N LYS A 85 19.29 0.95 -6.05
CA LYS A 85 19.65 2.38 -6.08
C LYS A 85 20.89 2.67 -5.23
N LYS A 86 21.07 1.97 -4.10
CA LYS A 86 22.29 2.08 -3.27
C LYS A 86 23.52 1.57 -4.03
N LYS A 87 23.39 0.43 -4.70
CA LYS A 87 24.48 -0.17 -5.50
C LYS A 87 24.88 0.68 -6.70
N ALA A 88 23.92 1.32 -7.37
CA ALA A 88 24.18 2.25 -8.48
C ALA A 88 24.74 3.62 -8.04
N GLY A 89 24.65 3.95 -6.75
CA GLY A 89 25.24 5.17 -6.17
C GLY A 89 26.71 4.98 -5.77
N GLU A 90 27.12 3.77 -5.41
CA GLU A 90 28.53 3.42 -5.14
C GLU A 90 29.36 3.43 -6.44
N ASP A 91 28.79 2.96 -7.56
CA ASP A 91 29.46 2.86 -8.87
C ASP A 91 29.75 4.22 -9.58
N LYS A 92 29.34 5.35 -8.98
CA LYS A 92 29.59 6.70 -9.53
C LYS A 92 30.67 7.49 -8.78
N ASN A 93 31.23 6.94 -7.71
CA ASN A 93 32.24 7.60 -6.88
C ASN A 93 33.63 6.94 -6.97
N ASP A 94 33.80 5.93 -7.83
CA ASP A 94 35.09 5.36 -8.23
C ASP A 94 35.48 5.87 -9.63
#